data_AF-A0A7R8ZZS3-F1
#
_entry.id   AF-A0A7R8ZZS3-F1
#
_cell.length_a   1.000
_cell.length_b   1.000
_cell.length_c   1.000
_cell.angle_alpha   90.00
_cell.angle_beta   90.00
_cell.angle_gamma   90.00
#
_symmetry.space_group_name_H-M   'P 1'
#
loop_
_entity.id
_entity.type
_entity.pdbx_description
1 polymer ?
#
loop_
_entity_poly.entity_id
_entity_poly.type
_entity_poly.pdbx_seq_one_letter_code
_entity_poly.pdbx_strand_id
1 'polypeptide(L)'
;MPVQQVKINIEEIRKPEVDAQLVAEGIAQQLERRIMFRRAMKRSVSNAMRLGALGVKVKVGGRLNGAEIARSEWYREGRVPLHTLRADIDYGFAEAETTYGILGVKVWIFKGEVFDLEAKRNASSGKSKAAN
;
A
#
# COMPACT_ATOMS: atom_id res chain seq x y z
N MET A 1 -17.92 29.49 19.56
CA MET A 1 -17.24 28.23 19.87
C MET A 1 -15.75 28.52 20.00
N PRO A 2 -15.08 28.13 21.11
CA PRO A 2 -13.66 28.37 21.25
C PRO A 2 -12.89 27.57 20.17
N VAL A 3 -12.04 28.27 19.42
CA VAL A 3 -11.24 27.68 18.33
C VAL A 3 -10.03 27.01 18.98
N GLN A 4 -10.01 25.68 18.97
CA GLN A 4 -8.93 24.90 19.56
C GLN A 4 -7.67 25.02 18.67
N GLN A 5 -6.54 25.43 19.24
CA GLN A 5 -5.28 25.52 18.49
C GLN A 5 -4.76 24.12 18.18
N VAL A 6 -4.92 23.69 16.94
CA VAL A 6 -4.36 22.44 16.41
C VAL A 6 -3.00 22.71 15.81
N LYS A 7 -1.97 21.99 16.27
CA LYS A 7 -0.63 22.00 15.66
C LYS A 7 -0.55 20.85 14.64
N ILE A 8 -0.16 21.17 13.41
CA ILE A 8 -0.03 20.20 12.31
C ILE A 8 1.45 19.97 12.03
N ASN A 9 1.89 18.71 12.07
CA ASN A 9 3.24 18.32 11.67
C ASN A 9 3.18 17.63 10.32
N ILE A 10 4.03 18.04 9.39
CA ILE A 10 4.12 17.47 8.04
C ILE A 10 5.33 16.54 8.01
N GLU A 11 5.08 15.25 7.77
CA GLU A 11 6.15 14.28 7.50
C GLU A 11 6.22 13.97 6.01
N GLU A 12 7.39 14.17 5.40
CA GLU A 12 7.60 13.88 3.98
C GLU A 12 7.93 12.40 3.76
N ILE A 13 7.23 11.77 2.81
CA ILE A 13 7.47 10.39 2.41
C ILE A 13 8.48 10.39 1.25
N ARG A 14 9.71 9.96 1.55
CA ARG A 14 10.82 9.96 0.57
C ARG A 14 10.60 9.03 -0.64
N LYS A 15 9.88 7.91 -0.45
CA LYS A 15 9.67 6.88 -1.48
C LYS A 15 8.21 6.41 -1.48
N PRO A 16 7.33 7.05 -2.26
CA PRO A 16 5.90 6.72 -2.25
C PRO A 16 5.60 5.33 -2.82
N GLU A 17 6.41 4.81 -3.76
CA GLU A 17 6.15 3.49 -4.36
C GLU A 17 6.48 2.30 -3.43
N VAL A 18 7.11 2.55 -2.28
CA VAL A 18 7.39 1.52 -1.26
C VAL A 18 6.34 1.57 -0.14
N ASP A 19 5.50 2.59 -0.12
CA ASP A 19 4.38 2.69 0.81
C ASP A 19 3.17 1.92 0.27
N ALA A 20 2.68 0.95 1.03
CA ALA A 20 1.62 0.07 0.54
C ALA A 20 0.29 0.81 0.33
N GLN A 21 0.01 1.81 1.15
CA GLN A 21 -1.24 2.58 1.08
C GLN A 21 -1.25 3.49 -0.15
N LEU A 22 -0.17 4.25 -0.37
CA LEU A 22 -0.05 5.12 -1.55
C LEU A 22 -0.09 4.33 -2.86
N VAL A 23 0.51 3.13 -2.88
CA VAL A 23 0.43 2.24 -4.06
C VAL A 23 -0.99 1.74 -4.27
N ALA A 24 -1.73 1.39 -3.21
CA ALA A 24 -3.12 0.95 -3.31
C ALA A 24 -4.02 2.06 -3.86
N GLU A 25 -3.90 3.28 -3.33
CA GLU A 25 -4.64 4.46 -3.79
C GLU A 25 -4.29 4.83 -5.24
N GLY A 26 -3.00 4.75 -5.60
CA GLY A 26 -2.56 4.98 -6.96
C GLY A 26 -3.16 3.97 -7.96
N ILE A 27 -3.32 2.71 -7.57
CA ILE A 27 -4.02 1.70 -8.38
C ILE A 27 -5.52 2.00 -8.44
N ALA A 28 -6.14 2.37 -7.31
CA ALA A 28 -7.56 2.69 -7.25
C ALA A 28 -7.91 3.84 -8.21
N GLN A 29 -7.16 4.94 -8.18
CA GLN A 29 -7.32 6.07 -9.10
C GLN A 29 -7.16 5.66 -10.57
N GLN A 30 -6.24 4.73 -10.88
CA GLN A 30 -6.09 4.22 -12.24
C GLN A 30 -7.30 3.39 -12.70
N LEU A 31 -7.89 2.61 -11.80
CA LEU A 31 -9.09 1.81 -12.08
C LEU A 31 -10.32 2.70 -12.31
N GLU A 32 -10.46 3.78 -11.54
CA GLU A 32 -11.52 4.79 -11.73
C GLU A 32 -11.41 5.50 -13.08
N ARG A 33 -10.17 5.79 -13.52
CA ARG A 33 -9.87 6.31 -14.86
C ARG A 33 -10.03 5.27 -15.99
N ARG A 34 -10.61 4.10 -15.68
CA ARG A 34 -10.89 3.01 -16.63
C ARG A 34 -9.65 2.44 -17.31
N ILE A 35 -8.50 2.48 -16.64
CA ILE A 35 -7.31 1.77 -17.11
C ILE A 35 -7.50 0.28 -16.86
N MET A 36 -7.05 -0.56 -17.79
CA MET A 36 -7.10 -2.01 -17.63
C MET A 36 -6.38 -2.46 -16.36
N PHE A 37 -7.09 -3.17 -15.48
CA PHE A 37 -6.59 -3.55 -14.15
C PHE A 37 -5.27 -4.34 -14.19
N ARG A 38 -5.09 -5.22 -15.19
CA ARG A 38 -3.82 -5.95 -15.40
C ARG A 38 -2.63 -5.03 -15.65
N ARG A 39 -2.84 -3.96 -16.43
CA ARG A 39 -1.80 -2.99 -16.74
C ARG A 39 -1.44 -2.16 -15.51
N ALA A 40 -2.46 -1.71 -14.76
CA ALA A 40 -2.26 -0.98 -13.52
C ALA A 40 -1.46 -1.81 -12.51
N MET A 41 -1.87 -3.06 -12.26
CA MET A 41 -1.15 -3.97 -11.35
C MET A 41 0.30 -4.22 -11.79
N LYS A 42 0.53 -4.60 -13.06
CA LYS A 42 1.88 -4.92 -13.55
C LYS A 42 2.81 -3.71 -13.47
N ARG A 43 2.30 -2.52 -13.77
CA ARG A 43 3.06 -1.27 -13.65
C ARG A 43 3.45 -1.02 -12.19
N SER A 44 2.49 -1.05 -11.27
CA SER A 44 2.74 -0.77 -9.85
C SER A 44 3.71 -1.78 -9.22
N VAL A 45 3.59 -3.06 -9.57
CA VAL A 45 4.52 -4.10 -9.08
C VAL A 45 5.93 -3.88 -9.62
N SER A 46 6.09 -3.64 -10.92
CA SER A 46 7.40 -3.37 -11.52
C SER A 46 8.07 -2.12 -10.94
N ASN A 47 7.29 -1.09 -10.69
CA ASN A 47 7.72 0.16 -10.08
C ASN A 47 8.23 -0.04 -8.63
N ALA A 48 7.44 -0.72 -7.80
CA ALA A 48 7.83 -1.03 -6.43
C ALA A 48 9.07 -1.94 -6.35
N MET A 49 9.18 -2.95 -7.21
CA MET A 49 10.38 -3.81 -7.30
C MET A 49 11.62 -3.00 -7.72
N ARG A 50 11.48 -2.07 -8.68
CA ARG A 50 12.58 -1.21 -9.15
C ARG A 50 13.15 -0.30 -8.05
N LEU A 51 12.31 0.16 -7.12
CA LEU A 51 12.73 1.04 -6.01
C LEU A 51 13.24 0.29 -4.77
N GLY A 52 13.39 -1.04 -4.89
CA GLY A 52 14.06 -1.87 -3.89
C GLY A 52 13.12 -2.60 -2.93
N ALA A 53 11.83 -2.76 -3.27
CA ALA A 53 11.00 -3.72 -2.56
C ALA A 53 11.51 -5.15 -2.83
N LEU A 54 11.61 -5.97 -1.77
CA LEU A 54 12.07 -7.36 -1.87
C LEU A 54 10.96 -8.32 -2.33
N GLY A 55 9.71 -7.88 -2.19
CA GLY A 55 8.57 -8.53 -2.80
C GLY A 55 7.31 -7.70 -2.68
N VAL A 56 6.41 -7.90 -3.64
CA VAL A 56 5.14 -7.18 -3.72
C VAL A 56 4.05 -8.17 -4.11
N LYS A 57 2.91 -8.08 -3.43
CA LYS A 57 1.69 -8.79 -3.81
C LYS A 57 0.59 -7.76 -3.94
N VAL A 58 -0.09 -7.75 -5.08
CA VAL A 58 -1.28 -6.92 -5.31
C VAL A 58 -2.45 -7.85 -5.58
N LYS A 59 -3.58 -7.63 -4.92
CA LYS A 59 -4.83 -8.34 -5.16
C LYS A 59 -5.92 -7.32 -5.42
N VAL A 60 -6.61 -7.47 -6.55
CA VAL A 60 -7.78 -6.66 -6.89
C VAL A 60 -8.99 -7.59 -6.94
N GLY A 61 -10.04 -7.24 -6.21
CA GLY A 61 -11.29 -7.98 -6.15
C GLY A 61 -12.48 -7.12 -6.53
N GLY A 62 -13.42 -7.68 -7.27
CA GLY A 62 -14.67 -7.00 -7.65
C GLY A 62 -15.11 -7.35 -9.05
N ARG A 63 -15.93 -6.49 -9.65
CA ARG A 63 -16.43 -6.63 -11.03
C ARG A 63 -15.39 -6.15 -12.04
N LEU A 64 -14.30 -6.92 -12.17
CA LEU A 64 -13.18 -6.61 -13.05
C LEU A 64 -13.65 -6.45 -14.51
N ASN A 65 -13.28 -5.33 -15.13
CA ASN A 65 -13.71 -4.93 -16.49
C ASN A 65 -15.23 -4.91 -16.69
N GLY A 66 -16.02 -4.67 -15.63
CA GLY A 66 -17.48 -4.61 -15.73
C GLY A 66 -18.15 -5.97 -15.93
N ALA A 67 -17.44 -7.07 -15.66
CA ALA A 67 -18.04 -8.40 -15.66
C ALA A 67 -19.21 -8.48 -14.67
N GLU A 68 -20.21 -9.30 -15.01
CA GLU A 68 -21.39 -9.51 -14.16
C GLU A 68 -21.02 -10.24 -12.86
N ILE A 69 -20.11 -11.22 -12.94
CA ILE A 69 -19.62 -11.99 -11.79
C ILE A 69 -18.32 -11.36 -11.28
N ALA A 70 -18.28 -11.06 -9.97
CA ALA A 70 -17.09 -10.56 -9.32
C ALA A 70 -15.98 -11.62 -9.27
N ARG A 71 -14.74 -11.20 -9.53
CA ARG A 71 -13.56 -12.06 -9.49
C ARG A 71 -12.44 -11.39 -8.71
N SER A 72 -11.54 -12.20 -8.17
CA SER A 72 -10.32 -11.74 -7.52
C SER A 72 -9.11 -12.17 -8.34
N GLU A 73 -8.34 -11.23 -8.84
CA GLU A 73 -7.08 -11.49 -9.53
C GLU A 73 -5.94 -10.96 -8.66
N TRP A 74 -4.85 -11.72 -8.58
CA TRP A 74 -3.67 -11.32 -7.81
C TRP A 74 -2.42 -11.49 -8.64
N TYR A 75 -1.47 -10.59 -8.41
CA TYR A 75 -0.15 -10.63 -9.00
C TYR A 75 0.88 -10.56 -7.87
N ARG A 76 1.91 -11.41 -7.94
CA ARG A 76 2.97 -11.46 -6.94
C ARG A 76 4.31 -11.52 -7.63
N GLU A 77 5.24 -10.72 -7.14
CA GLU A 77 6.62 -10.70 -7.59
C GLU A 77 7.54 -10.63 -6.37
N GLY A 78 8.67 -11.35 -6.41
CA GLY A 78 9.58 -11.45 -5.27
C GLY A 78 9.06 -12.29 -4.10
N ARG A 79 9.60 -12.05 -2.91
CA ARG A 79 9.31 -12.82 -1.68
C ARG A 79 8.34 -12.06 -0.79
N VAL A 80 7.24 -12.70 -0.39
CA VAL A 80 6.28 -12.14 0.58
C VAL A 80 5.93 -13.19 1.64
N PRO A 81 6.75 -13.32 2.70
CA PRO A 81 6.57 -14.34 3.73
C PRO A 81 5.53 -13.93 4.78
N LEU A 82 4.24 -14.20 4.52
CA LEU A 82 3.13 -13.80 5.41
C LEU A 82 3.10 -14.49 6.78
N HIS A 83 3.79 -15.61 6.94
CA HIS A 83 3.84 -16.36 8.20
C HIS A 83 4.99 -15.93 9.12
N THR A 84 5.93 -15.13 8.61
CA THR A 84 7.16 -14.78 9.32
C THR A 84 6.97 -13.45 10.04
N LEU A 85 6.74 -13.49 11.36
CA LEU A 85 6.46 -12.28 12.16
C LEU A 85 7.60 -11.24 12.14
N ARG A 86 8.86 -11.67 11.93
CA ARG A 86 10.02 -10.77 11.79
C ARG A 86 10.09 -10.03 10.45
N ALA A 87 9.27 -10.42 9.48
CA ALA A 87 9.23 -9.79 8.17
C ALA A 87 8.53 -8.43 8.27
N ASP A 88 9.18 -7.38 7.79
CA ASP A 88 8.58 -6.06 7.64
C ASP A 88 7.69 -6.04 6.41
N ILE A 89 6.39 -6.25 6.65
CA ILE A 89 5.36 -6.29 5.63
C ILE A 89 4.42 -5.13 5.86
N ASP A 90 4.41 -4.23 4.89
CA ASP A 90 3.48 -3.12 4.83
C ASP A 90 2.24 -3.54 4.05
N TYR A 91 1.06 -3.20 4.57
CA TYR A 91 -0.23 -3.55 3.98
C TYR A 91 -1.06 -2.29 3.76
N GLY A 92 -1.50 -2.11 2.51
CA GLY A 92 -2.35 -1.01 2.10
C GLY A 92 -3.67 -1.54 1.55
N PHE A 93 -4.74 -0.80 1.82
CA PHE A 93 -6.06 -1.07 1.29
C PHE A 93 -6.68 0.20 0.74
N ALA A 94 -7.20 0.10 -0.48
CA ALA A 94 -7.96 1.16 -1.11
C ALA A 94 -9.16 0.58 -1.84
N GLU A 95 -10.24 1.35 -1.90
CA GLU A 95 -11.42 1.05 -2.67
C GLU A 95 -11.47 1.98 -3.88
N ALA A 96 -11.85 1.44 -5.03
CA ALA A 96 -12.04 2.20 -6.27
C ALA A 96 -13.52 2.22 -6.60
N GLU A 97 -14.11 3.42 -6.65
CA GLU A 97 -15.51 3.62 -6.97
C GLU A 97 -15.69 3.69 -8.49
N THR A 98 -16.09 2.57 -9.09
CA THR A 98 -16.34 2.53 -10.53
C THR A 98 -17.83 2.52 -10.84
N THR A 99 -18.18 2.78 -12.10
CA THR A 99 -19.58 2.76 -12.55
C THR A 99 -20.28 1.42 -12.37
N TYR A 100 -19.53 0.32 -12.23
CA TYR A 100 -20.07 -1.02 -12.08
C TYR A 100 -20.11 -1.50 -10.61
N GLY A 101 -19.70 -0.63 -9.68
CA GLY A 101 -19.60 -0.90 -8.25
C GLY A 101 -18.18 -0.69 -7.71
N ILE A 102 -17.94 -1.23 -6.52
CA ILE A 102 -16.68 -1.04 -5.80
C ILE A 102 -15.69 -2.14 -6.18
N LEU A 103 -14.45 -1.75 -6.46
CA LEU A 103 -13.31 -2.68 -6.56
C LEU A 103 -12.39 -2.49 -5.35
N GLY A 104 -12.11 -3.58 -4.64
CA GLY A 104 -11.16 -3.57 -3.53
C GLY A 104 -9.74 -3.86 -4.01
N VAL A 105 -8.78 -3.00 -3.68
CA VAL A 105 -7.36 -3.15 -3.96
C VAL A 105 -6.62 -3.40 -2.65
N LYS A 106 -5.93 -4.54 -2.57
CA LYS A 106 -5.11 -4.94 -1.43
C LYS A 106 -3.67 -5.08 -1.87
N VAL A 107 -2.75 -4.40 -1.20
CA VAL A 107 -1.33 -4.40 -1.54
C VAL A 107 -0.52 -4.84 -0.32
N TRP A 108 0.42 -5.74 -0.52
CA TRP A 108 1.44 -6.12 0.45
C TRP A 108 2.81 -5.81 -0.12
N ILE A 109 3.64 -5.10 0.62
CA ILE A 109 5.03 -4.78 0.25
C ILE A 109 5.95 -5.31 1.33
N PHE A 110 6.88 -6.17 0.94
CA PHE A 110 7.93 -6.69 1.81
C PHE A 110 9.19 -5.83 1.68
N LYS A 111 9.58 -5.18 2.78
CA LYS A 111 10.72 -4.24 2.83
C LYS A 111 11.99 -4.88 3.39
N GLY A 112 11.90 -6.05 4.01
CA GLY A 112 13.03 -6.79 4.58
C GLY A 112 12.71 -7.45 5.91
N GLU A 113 13.71 -8.04 6.55
CA GLU A 113 13.56 -8.59 7.91
C GLU A 113 14.10 -7.58 8.92
N VAL A 114 13.37 -7.38 10.02
CA VAL A 114 13.83 -6.55 11.14
C VAL A 114 14.40 -7.49 12.19
N PHE A 115 15.72 -7.44 12.38
CA PHE A 115 16.41 -8.25 13.39
C PHE A 115 16.32 -7.63 14.79
N ASP A 116 16.03 -6.33 14.89
CA ASP A 116 16.00 -5.58 16.14
C ASP A 116 14.66 -4.85 16.35
N LEU A 117 13.73 -5.50 17.05
CA LEU A 117 12.39 -4.96 17.32
C LEU A 117 12.43 -3.74 18.25
N GLU A 118 13.43 -3.64 19.13
CA GLU A 118 13.61 -2.48 20.03
C GLU A 118 14.02 -1.21 19.28
N ALA A 119 14.85 -1.32 18.24
CA ALA A 119 15.30 -0.16 17.46
C ALA A 119 14.13 0.53 16.74
N LYS A 120 13.16 -0.24 16.21
CA LYS A 120 11.96 0.32 15.56
C LYS A 120 11.03 1.00 16.57
N ARG A 121 10.87 0.40 17.77
CA ARG A 121 10.05 0.98 18.84
C ARG A 121 10.65 2.28 19.37
N ASN A 122 11.97 2.32 19.53
CA ASN A 122 12.72 3.52 19.93
C ASN A 122 12.72 4.62 18.86
N ALA A 123 12.73 4.27 17.57
CA ALA A 123 12.55 5.23 16.48
C ALA A 123 11.14 5.86 16.47
N SER A 124 10.11 5.09 16.84
CA SER A 124 8.74 5.61 16.96
C SER A 124 8.50 6.46 18.22
N SER A 125 9.15 6.12 19.34
CA SER A 125 9.01 6.86 20.62
C SER A 125 9.97 8.05 20.76
N GLY A 126 11.11 8.04 20.08
CA GLY A 126 12.04 9.18 20.03
C GLY A 126 11.46 10.39 19.28
N LYS A 127 10.60 10.15 18.28
CA LYS A 127 9.93 11.22 17.52
C LYS A 127 8.88 11.99 18.34
N SER A 128 8.26 11.37 19.35
CA SER A 128 7.25 12.04 20.20
C SER A 128 7.86 12.89 21.33
N LYS A 129 9.11 12.65 21.73
CA LYS A 129 9.79 13.42 22.79
C LYS A 129 10.49 14.69 22.30
N ALA A 130 10.82 14.78 21.02
CA ALA A 130 11.50 15.96 20.44
C ALA A 130 10.52 17.08 20.01
N ALA A 131 9.20 16.89 20.17
CA ALA A 131 8.16 17.80 19.69
C ALA A 131 7.33 18.47 20.81
N ASN A 132 7.78 18.39 22.08
CA ASN A 132 7.18 19.09 23.22
C ASN A 132 8.02 20.31 23.61
#